data_AF-A0A0G3G624-F1
#
_entry.id   AF-A0A0G3G624-F1
#
_cell.length_a   1.000
_cell.length_b   1.000
_cell.length_c   1.000
_cell.angle_alpha   90.00
_cell.angle_beta   90.00
_cell.angle_gamma   90.00
#
_symmetry.space_group_name_H-M   'P 1'
#
loop_
_entity.id
_entity.type
_entity.pdbx_description
1 polymer ?
#
loop_
_entity_poly.entity_id
_entity_poly.type
_entity_poly.pdbx_seq_one_letter_code
_entity_poly.pdbx_strand_id
1 'polypeptide(L)'
;MSKIDSTRLSQVLAALAKPKERVVSNAANSAPAATSRKDAKELEVLRTHLQNRLRDLKDTEGFHAAAPVITVQEILRWEFGESILEHPEFGNISKKVAETMLENQALEKAIYTIVDRMLSPGS
;
A
#
# COMPACT_ATOMS: atom_id res chain seq x y z
N MET A 1 -16.26 6.64 -16.44
CA MET A 1 -15.62 7.22 -15.24
C MET A 1 -15.81 6.25 -14.09
N SER A 2 -14.86 5.33 -13.88
CA SER A 2 -14.92 4.36 -12.79
C SER A 2 -14.71 5.10 -11.48
N LYS A 3 -15.77 5.20 -10.67
CA LYS A 3 -15.69 5.71 -9.31
C LYS A 3 -14.81 4.73 -8.54
N ILE A 4 -13.60 5.13 -8.21
CA ILE A 4 -12.76 4.41 -7.26
C ILE A 4 -13.55 4.40 -5.95
N ASP A 5 -13.99 3.23 -5.54
CA ASP A 5 -14.77 3.05 -4.33
C ASP A 5 -13.86 3.42 -3.14
N SER A 6 -14.15 4.53 -2.45
CA SER A 6 -13.33 5.05 -1.34
C SER A 6 -13.06 4.00 -0.26
N THR A 7 -13.92 3.00 -0.18
CA THR A 7 -13.84 1.89 0.76
C THR A 7 -12.71 0.90 0.43
N ARG A 8 -12.26 0.85 -0.83
CA ARG A 8 -11.27 -0.12 -1.32
C ARG A 8 -9.86 0.18 -0.82
N LEU A 9 -9.43 1.44 -0.82
CA LEU A 9 -8.14 1.85 -0.24
C LEU A 9 -8.06 1.53 1.26
N SER A 10 -9.13 1.80 1.99
CA SER A 10 -9.23 1.46 3.41
C SER A 10 -9.13 -0.05 3.66
N GLN A 11 -9.73 -0.88 2.79
CA GLN A 11 -9.62 -2.34 2.87
C GLN A 11 -8.19 -2.83 2.61
N VAL A 12 -7.47 -2.22 1.67
CA VAL A 12 -6.09 -2.56 1.33
C VAL A 12 -5.14 -2.19 2.47
N LEU A 13 -5.29 -0.98 3.01
CA LEU A 13 -4.55 -0.54 4.21
C LEU A 13 -4.82 -1.47 5.39
N ALA A 14 -6.08 -1.86 5.62
CA ALA A 14 -6.45 -2.80 6.67
C ALA A 14 -5.89 -4.22 6.45
N ALA A 15 -5.82 -4.69 5.20
CA ALA A 15 -5.25 -6.00 4.86
C ALA A 15 -3.73 -6.04 5.01
N LEU A 16 -3.04 -4.95 4.70
CA LEU A 16 -1.61 -4.77 4.96
C LEU A 16 -1.31 -4.66 6.46
N ALA A 17 -2.23 -4.05 7.23
CA ALA A 17 -2.15 -3.95 8.69
C ALA A 17 -2.57 -5.22 9.45
N LYS A 18 -2.98 -6.31 8.80
CA LYS A 18 -3.33 -7.59 9.45
C LYS A 18 -2.18 -8.61 9.39
N PRO A 19 -1.93 -9.38 10.48
CA PRO A 19 -0.88 -10.41 10.52
C PRO A 19 -1.15 -11.56 9.54
N LYS A 20 -0.10 -12.31 9.18
CA LYS A 20 -0.15 -13.52 8.31
C LYS A 20 -0.84 -14.69 9.03
N GLU A 21 -2.11 -14.56 9.42
CA GLU A 21 -2.93 -15.71 9.80
C GLU A 21 -3.92 -16.00 8.68
N ARG A 22 -3.76 -17.19 8.09
CA ARG A 22 -4.62 -17.87 7.10
C ARG A 22 -5.91 -17.11 6.72
N VAL A 23 -5.88 -16.47 5.55
CA VAL A 23 -7.11 -16.06 4.86
C VAL A 23 -7.78 -17.34 4.34
N VAL A 24 -8.68 -17.90 5.14
CA VAL A 24 -9.61 -18.92 4.68
C VAL A 24 -10.60 -18.23 3.74
N SER A 25 -10.64 -18.73 2.50
CA SER A 25 -11.52 -18.26 1.44
C SER A 25 -12.98 -18.49 1.83
N ASN A 26 -13.73 -17.43 2.09
CA ASN A 26 -15.18 -17.47 2.07
C ASN A 26 -15.69 -16.68 0.87
N ALA A 27 -16.00 -17.42 -0.20
CA ALA A 27 -16.74 -16.91 -1.34
C ALA A 27 -18.17 -16.53 -0.89
N ALA A 28 -18.57 -15.28 -1.12
CA ALA A 28 -19.97 -14.89 -1.16
C ALA A 28 -20.14 -13.71 -2.14
N ASN A 29 -20.89 -13.99 -3.21
CA ASN A 29 -21.50 -13.13 -4.23
C ASN A 29 -21.44 -11.59 -4.03
N SER A 30 -20.95 -10.86 -5.05
CA SER A 30 -21.81 -10.08 -5.99
C SER A 30 -21.01 -9.19 -6.96
N ALA A 31 -21.43 -9.22 -8.23
CA ALA A 31 -21.15 -8.32 -9.38
C ALA A 31 -19.73 -8.27 -10.03
N PRO A 32 -19.62 -8.40 -11.37
CA PRO A 32 -18.35 -8.27 -12.09
C PRO A 32 -18.13 -6.81 -12.50
N ALA A 33 -17.29 -6.09 -11.75
CA ALA A 33 -16.65 -4.87 -12.23
C ALA A 33 -15.22 -5.22 -12.66
N ALA A 34 -14.82 -4.73 -13.82
CA ALA A 34 -13.60 -5.09 -14.55
C ALA A 34 -12.33 -5.15 -13.67
N THR A 35 -11.62 -6.29 -13.81
CA THR A 35 -10.15 -6.50 -13.69
C THR A 35 -9.47 -5.79 -12.50
N SER A 36 -9.06 -6.43 -11.40
CA SER A 36 -8.44 -7.74 -11.26
C SER A 36 -8.78 -8.27 -9.86
N ARG A 37 -9.05 -9.57 -9.74
CA ARG A 37 -8.94 -10.24 -8.43
C ARG A 37 -7.47 -10.16 -8.04
N LYS A 38 -7.14 -9.20 -7.17
CA LYS A 38 -5.80 -9.14 -6.61
C LYS A 38 -5.68 -10.21 -5.56
N ASP A 39 -5.27 -11.38 -6.04
CA ASP A 39 -5.18 -12.59 -5.24
C ASP A 39 -4.09 -12.43 -4.17
N ALA A 40 -4.11 -13.31 -3.16
CA ALA A 40 -3.14 -13.30 -2.06
C ALA A 40 -1.68 -13.24 -2.55
N LYS A 41 -1.41 -13.81 -3.74
CA LYS A 41 -0.11 -13.78 -4.42
C LYS A 41 0.33 -12.36 -4.79
N GLU A 42 -0.56 -11.51 -5.30
CA GLU A 42 -0.20 -10.13 -5.66
C GLU A 42 0.03 -9.27 -4.40
N LEU A 43 -0.66 -9.58 -3.31
CA LEU A 43 -0.41 -8.94 -2.02
C LEU A 43 0.96 -9.34 -1.45
N GLU A 44 1.40 -10.58 -1.65
CA GLU A 44 2.76 -11.02 -1.28
C GLU A 44 3.84 -10.35 -2.12
N VAL A 45 3.58 -10.13 -3.41
CA VAL A 45 4.47 -9.35 -4.28
C VAL A 45 4.58 -7.90 -3.79
N LEU A 46 3.46 -7.26 -3.48
CA LEU A 46 3.45 -5.91 -2.89
C LEU A 46 4.26 -5.86 -1.59
N ARG A 47 4.06 -6.81 -0.67
CA ARG A 47 4.82 -6.88 0.59
C ARG A 47 6.32 -7.03 0.33
N THR A 48 6.71 -7.88 -0.62
CA THR A 48 8.11 -8.11 -0.97
C THR A 48 8.75 -6.85 -1.55
N HIS A 49 8.06 -6.16 -2.47
CA HIS A 49 8.55 -4.92 -3.07
C HIS A 49 8.69 -3.81 -2.03
N LEU A 50 7.68 -3.67 -1.17
CA LEU A 50 7.66 -2.69 -0.09
C LEU A 50 8.80 -2.95 0.90
N GLN A 51 9.00 -4.21 1.31
CA GLN A 51 10.10 -4.60 2.19
C GLN A 51 11.47 -4.30 1.58
N ASN A 52 11.67 -4.61 0.29
CA ASN A 52 12.94 -4.33 -0.39
C ASN A 52 13.21 -2.82 -0.42
N ARG A 53 12.26 -2.02 -0.90
CA ARG A 53 12.44 -0.56 -1.00
C ARG A 53 12.63 0.12 0.35
N LEU A 54 11.92 -0.33 1.39
CA LEU A 54 12.08 0.22 2.74
C LEU A 54 13.39 -0.20 3.38
N ARG A 55 13.86 -1.43 3.14
CA ARG A 55 15.17 -1.89 3.63
C ARG A 55 16.31 -1.11 2.99
N ASP A 56 16.23 -0.86 1.68
CA ASP A 56 17.23 -0.07 0.97
C ASP A 56 17.28 1.38 1.46
N LEU A 57 16.15 1.90 1.95
CA LEU A 57 16.04 3.25 2.51
C LEU A 57 16.46 3.34 3.99
N LYS A 58 16.47 2.23 4.74
CA LYS A 58 16.57 2.21 6.21
C LYS A 58 17.77 2.98 6.77
N ASP A 59 18.91 2.90 6.08
CA ASP A 59 20.16 3.50 6.54
C ASP A 59 20.42 4.90 5.94
N THR A 60 19.43 5.48 5.26
CA THR A 60 19.55 6.80 4.61
C THR A 60 19.06 7.92 5.52
N GLU A 61 19.77 9.04 5.52
CA GLU A 61 19.27 10.28 6.11
C GLU A 61 17.98 10.70 5.39
N GLY A 62 16.86 10.74 6.11
CA GLY A 62 15.54 11.03 5.53
C GLY A 62 14.60 9.82 5.42
N PHE A 63 14.96 8.66 5.98
CA PHE A 63 14.09 7.49 6.04
C PHE A 63 12.66 7.82 6.49
N HIS A 64 12.50 8.55 7.59
CA HIS A 64 11.17 8.90 8.12
C HIS A 64 10.32 9.75 7.17
N ALA A 65 10.94 10.61 6.35
CA ALA A 65 10.24 11.43 5.38
C ALA A 65 9.90 10.65 4.09
N ALA A 66 10.79 9.75 3.65
CA ALA A 66 10.63 9.02 2.40
C ALA A 66 9.83 7.72 2.55
N ALA A 67 9.84 7.07 3.72
CA ALA A 67 9.15 5.79 3.94
C ALA A 67 7.61 5.88 3.75
N PRO A 68 6.91 6.92 4.22
CA PRO A 68 5.49 7.11 3.93
C PRO A 68 5.20 7.25 2.43
N VAL A 69 6.03 8.01 1.71
CA VAL A 69 5.89 8.25 0.27
C VAL A 69 6.09 6.95 -0.52
N ILE A 70 7.14 6.19 -0.21
CA ILE A 70 7.40 4.89 -0.83
C ILE A 70 6.24 3.92 -0.57
N THR A 71 5.70 3.92 0.65
CA THR A 71 4.56 3.08 1.01
C THR A 71 3.34 3.39 0.16
N VAL A 72 3.00 4.67 0.02
CA VAL A 72 1.89 5.11 -0.84
C VAL A 72 2.16 4.79 -2.31
N GLN A 73 3.38 5.01 -2.81
CA GLN A 73 3.74 4.68 -4.19
C GLN A 73 3.54 3.20 -4.52
N GLU A 74 4.00 2.29 -3.65
CA GLU A 74 3.84 0.86 -3.87
C GLU A 74 2.36 0.43 -3.77
N ILE A 75 1.59 1.01 -2.86
CA ILE A 75 0.14 0.77 -2.79
C ILE A 75 -0.55 1.24 -4.06
N LEU A 76 -0.21 2.43 -4.57
CA LEU A 76 -0.80 2.97 -5.80
C LEU A 76 -0.37 2.19 -7.04
N ARG A 77 0.89 1.76 -7.12
CA ARG A 77 1.38 0.89 -8.21
C ARG A 77 0.69 -0.46 -8.17
N TRP A 78 0.53 -1.06 -6.99
CA TRP A 78 -0.28 -2.26 -6.84
C TRP A 78 -1.73 -1.98 -7.19
N GLU A 79 -2.26 -0.80 -6.84
CA GLU A 79 -3.68 -0.48 -7.04
C GLU A 79 -4.04 -0.26 -8.52
N PHE A 80 -3.20 0.46 -9.25
CA PHE A 80 -3.46 0.93 -10.60
C PHE A 80 -2.56 0.28 -11.66
N GLY A 81 -1.67 -0.63 -11.26
CA GLY A 81 -0.71 -1.29 -12.14
C GLY A 81 0.52 -0.43 -12.45
N GLU A 82 1.41 -0.96 -13.29
CA GLU A 82 2.68 -0.29 -13.63
C GLU A 82 2.51 0.94 -14.53
N SER A 83 1.40 1.02 -15.28
CA SER A 83 1.11 2.16 -16.16
C SER A 83 0.98 3.49 -15.40
N ILE A 84 0.72 3.46 -14.09
CA ILE A 84 0.67 4.69 -13.29
C ILE A 84 2.06 5.34 -13.16
N LEU A 85 3.14 4.56 -13.29
CA LEU A 85 4.51 5.07 -13.23
C LEU A 85 4.86 5.92 -14.45
N GLU A 86 4.18 5.72 -15.58
CA GLU A 86 4.37 6.49 -16.80
C GLU A 86 3.74 7.89 -16.69
N HIS A 87 2.92 8.13 -15.66
CA HIS A 87 2.29 9.42 -15.47
C HIS A 87 3.30 10.42 -14.87
N PRO A 88 3.57 11.57 -15.52
CA PRO A 88 4.60 12.52 -15.08
C PRO A 88 4.34 13.08 -13.68
N GLU A 89 3.07 13.28 -13.31
CA GLU A 89 2.70 13.76 -11.98
C GLU A 89 2.65 12.67 -10.89
N PHE A 90 2.91 11.40 -11.22
CA PHE A 90 2.75 10.31 -10.24
C PHE A 90 3.60 10.52 -8.98
N GLY A 91 4.86 10.94 -9.14
CA GLY A 91 5.73 11.26 -8.02
C GLY A 91 5.19 12.40 -7.15
N ASN A 92 4.66 13.45 -7.78
CA ASN A 92 4.10 14.61 -7.09
C ASN A 92 2.79 14.28 -6.36
N ILE A 93 1.90 13.54 -7.03
CA ILE A 93 0.62 13.09 -6.47
C ILE A 93 0.85 12.13 -5.31
N SER A 94 1.71 11.13 -5.45
CA SER A 94 2.00 10.17 -4.38
C SER A 94 2.60 10.85 -3.14
N LYS A 95 3.46 11.86 -3.34
CA LYS A 95 3.98 12.69 -2.25
C LYS A 95 2.86 13.45 -1.54
N LYS A 96 2.01 14.18 -2.28
CA LYS A 96 0.89 14.93 -1.69
C LYS A 96 -0.09 14.01 -0.95
N VAL A 97 -0.40 12.85 -1.52
CA VAL A 97 -1.26 11.86 -0.86
C VAL A 97 -0.62 11.39 0.45
N ALA A 98 0.68 11.09 0.45
CA ALA A 98 1.39 10.73 1.68
C ALA A 98 1.34 11.86 2.72
N GLU A 99 1.63 13.10 2.33
CA GLU A 99 1.55 14.27 3.22
C GLU A 99 0.15 14.42 3.84
N THR A 100 -0.91 14.39 3.02
CA THR A 100 -2.30 14.46 3.50
C THR A 100 -2.67 13.29 4.41
N MET A 101 -2.15 12.08 4.16
CA MET A 101 -2.38 10.94 5.04
C MET A 101 -1.64 11.10 6.38
N LEU A 102 -0.47 11.73 6.39
CA LEU A 102 0.28 12.01 7.62
C LEU A 102 -0.36 13.13 8.46
N GLU A 103 -1.11 14.06 7.85
CA GLU A 103 -1.89 15.06 8.59
C GLU A 103 -3.04 14.42 9.41
N ASN A 104 -3.49 13.22 9.03
CA ASN A 104 -4.49 12.48 9.78
C ASN A 104 -3.82 11.46 10.72
N GLN A 105 -3.91 11.68 12.02
CA GLN A 105 -3.26 10.86 13.04
C GLN A 105 -3.56 9.34 12.94
N ALA A 106 -4.77 8.96 12.53
CA ALA A 106 -5.14 7.55 12.38
C ALA A 106 -4.46 6.91 11.16
N LEU A 107 -4.40 7.63 10.04
CA LEU A 107 -3.75 7.18 8.81
C LEU A 107 -2.22 7.23 8.96
N GLU A 108 -1.68 8.26 9.60
CA GLU A 108 -0.29 8.37 9.98
C GLU A 108 0.17 7.13 10.74
N LYS A 109 -0.56 6.78 11.82
CA LYS A 109 -0.27 5.58 12.62
C LYS A 109 -0.36 4.30 11.77
N ALA A 110 -1.35 4.19 10.89
CA ALA A 110 -1.48 3.03 10.00
C ALA A 110 -0.30 2.90 9.04
N ILE A 111 0.16 4.00 8.43
CA ILE A 111 1.33 4.01 7.54
C ILE A 111 2.57 3.58 8.29
N TYR A 112 2.87 4.18 9.45
CA TYR A 112 4.07 3.80 10.21
C TYR A 112 3.99 2.36 10.74
N THR A 113 2.80 1.86 11.08
CA THR A 113 2.61 0.44 11.43
C THR A 113 2.95 -0.48 10.26
N ILE A 114 2.58 -0.10 9.03
CA ILE A 114 2.96 -0.86 7.82
C ILE A 114 4.48 -0.83 7.65
N VAL A 115 5.10 0.36 7.73
CA VAL A 115 6.55 0.53 7.58
C VAL A 115 7.32 -0.33 8.59
N ASP A 116 6.93 -0.27 9.87
CA ASP A 116 7.56 -1.04 10.94
C ASP A 116 7.45 -2.55 10.69
N ARG A 117 6.26 -3.02 10.32
CA ARG A 117 6.04 -4.44 10.00
C ARG A 117 6.85 -4.95 8.80
N MET A 118 7.11 -4.10 7.81
CA MET A 118 7.93 -4.49 6.67
C MET A 118 9.41 -4.58 7.02
N LEU A 119 9.88 -3.80 8.00
CA LEU A 119 11.26 -3.83 8.48
C LEU A 119 11.51 -4.87 9.57
N SER A 120 10.46 -5.27 10.30
CA SER A 120 10.51 -6.25 11.39
C SER A 120 9.46 -7.37 11.17
N PRO A 121 9.65 -8.26 10.18
CA PRO A 121 8.63 -9.25 9.78
C PRO A 121 8.39 -10.42 10.77
N GLY A 122 8.76 -10.28 12.06
CA GLY A 122 8.83 -11.39 13.01
C GLY A 122 8.47 -11.10 14.47
N SER A 123 7.73 -10.04 14.77
CA SER A 123 7.20 -9.76 16.12
C SER A 123 5.71 -10.07 16.24
#